data_AF-A0A973A337-F1
#
_entry.id   AF-A0A973A337-F1
#
_cell.length_a   1.000
_cell.length_b   1.000
_cell.length_c   1.000
_cell.angle_alpha   90.00
_cell.angle_beta   90.00
_cell.angle_gamma   90.00
#
_symmetry.space_group_name_H-M   'P 1'
#
loop_
_entity.id
_entity.type
_entity.pdbx_description
1 polymer ?
#
loop_
_entity_poly.entity_id
_entity_poly.type
_entity_poly.pdbx_seq_one_letter_code
_entity_poly.pdbx_strand_id
1 'polypeptide(L)'
;MRYYNSDFAPNNNLDTLQNYSKDFFGPGEVLIGGTIDEFRTVSNEKTSFDIMYGVSDRVNWKMVIPYYTIQQDRSWEWNSNDIAGYSEWYQYHTNAKAGLEQVLSDTSLQDPFLDKIQAVYDKLYTRESDYSVLWALENGSDPISSGIYGEGYDPYFVSDTAGITLGQLMDFYWPQSRTVKGIGDIIVGLNFRLFGNPSWKTNEPGLELYTGLDIKIPLGATLTKYTVSSSTFPNSPTQVKQLPLGDGVTVWRFYLNGAWKRIVDRRIFTIQWYFENGISSKESLYAPVNFLGTSFMHHDSTIILIGEKYLYRKGYQMRSEILANYELFPSILSTWAGLNVYWKNRDEFISENNKWNSWMSHHDGYDTQQISFYIKGGIKYHNMNPIKRIFPLLFELEIDGFAPIFIRNQYRLYGVRVIFTTYLQNW
;
A
#
# COMPACT_ATOMS: atom_id res chain seq x y z
N MET A 1 -21.64 4.24 0.50
CA MET A 1 -22.05 4.01 1.92
C MET A 1 -23.47 3.46 1.93
N ARG A 2 -23.86 2.68 2.94
CA ARG A 2 -25.25 2.30 3.16
C ARG A 2 -25.80 3.07 4.34
N TYR A 3 -26.52 4.15 4.08
CA TYR A 3 -27.53 4.54 5.06
C TYR A 3 -28.63 3.50 4.94
N TYR A 4 -28.81 2.68 5.97
CA TYR A 4 -30.04 1.95 6.11
C TYR A 4 -31.13 3.01 6.25
N ASN A 5 -31.90 3.20 5.20
CA ASN A 5 -33.25 3.72 5.34
C ASN A 5 -33.92 2.76 6.31
N SER A 6 -34.27 3.23 7.50
CA SER A 6 -34.73 2.41 8.63
C SER A 6 -36.11 1.81 8.37
N ASP A 7 -36.22 0.94 7.38
CA ASP A 7 -37.25 -0.07 7.35
C ASP A 7 -36.69 -1.26 8.13
N PHE A 8 -37.02 -1.40 9.43
CA PHE A 8 -37.34 -2.68 10.08
C PHE A 8 -37.52 -2.49 11.61
N ALA A 9 -38.78 -2.44 12.04
CA ALA A 9 -39.20 -3.00 13.32
C ALA A 9 -40.40 -3.93 13.04
N PRO A 10 -40.30 -5.25 13.28
CA PRO A 10 -41.46 -6.12 13.30
C PRO A 10 -42.17 -5.95 14.64
N ASN A 11 -43.44 -5.59 14.58
CA ASN A 11 -44.41 -5.56 15.69
C ASN A 11 -44.25 -4.41 16.70
N ASN A 12 -45.08 -3.37 16.56
CA ASN A 12 -46.21 -3.15 17.48
C ASN A 12 -46.98 -1.87 17.12
N ASN A 13 -48.31 -2.02 17.05
CA ASN A 13 -49.39 -1.05 16.85
C ASN A 13 -49.19 0.37 17.44
N LEU A 14 -48.45 1.25 16.77
CA LEU A 14 -48.56 2.71 16.90
C LEU A 14 -48.34 3.32 15.52
N ASP A 15 -49.20 4.27 15.12
CA ASP A 15 -49.27 4.93 13.81
C ASP A 15 -47.92 5.04 13.09
N THR A 16 -47.77 4.24 12.03
CA THR A 16 -46.61 4.29 11.15
C THR A 16 -46.67 5.58 10.34
N LEU A 17 -45.97 6.63 10.81
CA LEU A 17 -45.61 7.76 9.96
C LEU A 17 -45.05 7.20 8.65
N GLN A 18 -45.60 7.66 7.52
CA GLN A 18 -45.09 7.29 6.21
C GLN A 18 -43.59 7.61 6.16
N ASN A 19 -42.79 6.67 5.64
CA ASN A 19 -41.37 6.91 5.44
C ASN A 19 -41.17 7.89 4.26
N TYR A 20 -41.33 9.19 4.54
CA TYR A 20 -41.21 10.27 3.57
C TYR A 20 -39.81 10.38 2.97
N SER A 21 -38.78 9.76 3.57
CA SER A 21 -37.42 9.75 3.02
C SER A 21 -37.37 9.10 1.62
N LYS A 22 -38.29 8.16 1.33
CA LYS A 22 -38.40 7.51 0.02
C LYS A 22 -38.79 8.48 -1.10
N ASP A 23 -39.48 9.56 -0.78
CA ASP A 23 -39.88 10.57 -1.75
C ASP A 23 -38.69 11.46 -2.17
N PHE A 24 -37.65 11.51 -1.34
CA PHE A 24 -36.43 12.29 -1.60
C PHE A 24 -35.28 11.43 -2.13
N PHE A 25 -35.06 10.26 -1.52
CA PHE A 25 -33.92 9.38 -1.80
C PHE A 25 -34.26 8.18 -2.69
N GLY A 26 -35.54 7.98 -3.00
CA GLY A 26 -36.05 6.80 -3.70
C GLY A 26 -36.15 5.55 -2.81
N PRO A 27 -36.54 4.40 -3.37
CA PRO A 27 -36.67 3.14 -2.63
C PRO A 27 -35.33 2.42 -2.39
N GLY A 28 -34.21 2.99 -2.85
CA GLY A 28 -32.88 2.38 -2.80
C GLY A 28 -32.00 2.91 -1.67
N GLU A 29 -30.77 2.40 -1.60
CA GLU A 29 -29.73 2.88 -0.67
C GLU A 29 -29.24 4.27 -1.09
N VAL A 30 -29.06 5.19 -0.12
CA VAL A 30 -28.39 6.47 -0.36
C VAL A 30 -26.89 6.24 -0.51
N LEU A 31 -26.38 6.43 -1.72
CA LEU A 31 -24.96 6.31 -2.02
C LEU A 31 -24.22 7.58 -1.65
N ILE A 32 -23.62 7.59 -0.46
CA ILE A 32 -22.58 8.55 -0.12
C ILE A 32 -21.28 8.08 -0.76
N GLY A 33 -20.70 8.94 -1.59
CA GLY A 33 -19.45 8.70 -2.31
C GLY A 33 -18.65 9.99 -2.48
N GLY A 34 -17.47 9.86 -3.04
CA GLY A 34 -16.54 10.96 -3.29
C GLY A 34 -15.23 10.41 -3.81
N THR A 35 -14.30 11.31 -4.10
CA THR A 35 -12.95 10.98 -4.57
C THR A 35 -11.91 11.33 -3.51
N ILE A 36 -10.91 10.46 -3.37
CA ILE A 36 -9.73 10.73 -2.56
C ILE A 36 -8.55 10.87 -3.49
N ASP A 37 -7.94 12.04 -3.47
CA ASP A 37 -6.66 12.28 -4.11
C ASP A 37 -5.56 12.09 -3.07
N GLU A 38 -4.79 11.00 -3.23
CA GLU A 38 -3.74 10.64 -2.28
C GLU A 38 -2.35 10.94 -2.84
N PHE A 39 -1.54 11.65 -2.07
CA PHE A 39 -0.14 11.90 -2.36
C PHE A 39 0.71 11.10 -1.38
N ARG A 40 1.70 10.36 -1.89
CA ARG A 40 2.61 9.55 -1.08
C ARG A 40 4.06 9.83 -1.43
N THR A 41 4.87 10.05 -0.40
CA THR A 41 6.33 10.09 -0.51
C THR A 41 6.93 8.94 0.29
N VAL A 42 8.02 8.38 -0.22
CA VAL A 42 8.75 7.29 0.45
C VAL A 42 10.23 7.64 0.46
N SER A 43 10.83 7.60 1.64
CA SER A 43 12.27 7.53 1.84
C SER A 43 12.66 6.11 2.22
N ASN A 44 13.71 5.59 1.59
CA ASN A 44 14.18 4.23 1.80
C ASN A 44 15.70 4.20 1.91
N GLU A 45 16.19 3.81 3.08
CA GLU A 45 17.58 3.47 3.30
C GLU A 45 17.69 1.94 3.37
N LYS A 46 18.52 1.37 2.49
CA LYS A 46 18.76 -0.07 2.42
C LYS A 46 20.22 -0.37 2.67
N THR A 47 20.49 -1.28 3.60
CA THR A 47 21.78 -1.97 3.72
C THR A 47 21.55 -3.43 3.38
N SER A 48 22.35 -4.01 2.48
CA SER A 48 22.29 -5.45 2.21
C SER A 48 23.63 -6.12 2.40
N PHE A 49 23.59 -7.32 2.97
CA PHE A 49 24.72 -8.22 3.05
C PHE A 49 24.54 -9.31 2.00
N ASP A 50 25.41 -9.27 0.99
CA ASP A 50 25.38 -10.17 -0.15
C ASP A 50 26.55 -11.14 -0.01
N ILE A 51 26.25 -12.39 0.31
CA ILE A 51 27.24 -13.46 0.51
C ILE A 51 27.19 -14.39 -0.69
N MET A 52 28.34 -14.62 -1.31
CA MET A 52 28.51 -15.63 -2.35
C MET A 52 29.61 -16.61 -1.93
N TYR A 53 29.31 -17.90 -2.01
CA TYR A 53 30.25 -18.96 -1.65
C TYR A 53 30.42 -19.93 -2.82
N GLY A 54 31.67 -20.11 -3.28
CA GLY A 54 32.00 -21.06 -4.33
C GLY A 54 31.98 -22.49 -3.79
N VAL A 55 30.91 -23.23 -4.06
CA VAL A 55 30.77 -24.65 -3.67
C VAL A 55 31.63 -25.52 -4.59
N SER A 56 31.75 -25.14 -5.86
CA SER A 56 32.68 -25.72 -6.82
C SER A 56 33.06 -24.69 -7.88
N ASP A 57 33.97 -25.06 -8.79
CA ASP A 57 34.34 -24.24 -9.94
C ASP A 57 33.15 -23.78 -10.81
N ARG A 58 32.00 -24.47 -10.73
CA ARG A 58 30.82 -24.16 -11.56
C ARG A 58 29.59 -23.78 -10.75
N VAL A 59 29.62 -23.88 -9.42
CA VAL A 59 28.43 -23.69 -8.58
C VAL A 59 28.75 -22.75 -7.44
N ASN A 60 27.98 -21.67 -7.36
CA ASN A 60 28.04 -20.73 -6.25
C ASN A 60 26.73 -20.77 -5.49
N TRP A 61 26.81 -20.88 -4.17
CA TRP A 61 25.71 -20.55 -3.28
C TRP A 61 25.66 -19.05 -3.05
N LYS A 62 24.46 -18.49 -2.89
CA LYS A 62 24.30 -17.07 -2.56
C LYS A 62 23.23 -16.85 -1.51
N MET A 63 23.43 -15.81 -0.72
CA MET A 63 22.46 -15.31 0.25
C MET A 63 22.49 -13.78 0.25
N VAL A 64 21.31 -13.16 0.28
CA VAL A 64 21.16 -11.71 0.41
C VAL A 64 20.24 -11.42 1.58
N ILE A 65 20.76 -10.66 2.54
CA ILE A 65 20.02 -10.23 3.74
C ILE A 65 19.84 -8.71 3.67
N PRO A 66 18.65 -8.22 3.31
CA PRO A 66 18.38 -6.80 3.31
C PRO A 66 17.88 -6.31 4.67
N TYR A 67 18.39 -5.16 5.10
CA TYR A 67 17.88 -4.38 6.21
C TYR A 67 17.40 -3.03 5.67
N TYR A 68 16.20 -2.64 6.06
CA TYR A 68 15.57 -1.41 5.60
C TYR A 68 15.28 -0.46 6.75
N THR A 69 15.40 0.83 6.47
CA THR A 69 14.68 1.90 7.15
C THR A 69 13.77 2.56 6.11
N ILE A 70 12.46 2.45 6.32
CA ILE A 70 11.47 3.03 5.41
C ILE A 70 10.68 4.06 6.19
N GLN A 71 10.60 5.27 5.64
CA GLN A 71 9.66 6.29 6.06
C GLN A 71 8.71 6.56 4.90
N GLN A 72 7.43 6.65 5.20
CA GLN A 72 6.40 6.95 4.22
C GLN A 72 5.48 8.02 4.77
N ASP A 73 5.46 9.16 4.08
CA ASP A 73 4.55 10.25 4.39
C ASP A 73 3.41 10.27 3.37
N ARG A 74 2.23 10.67 3.83
CA ARG A 74 0.98 10.70 3.07
C ARG A 74 0.23 11.99 3.35
N SER A 75 -0.39 12.52 2.31
CA SER A 75 -1.45 13.50 2.41
C SER A 75 -2.59 13.09 1.50
N TRP A 76 -3.79 13.55 1.81
CA TRP A 76 -4.99 13.22 1.06
C TRP A 76 -5.91 14.43 1.02
N GLU A 77 -6.65 14.54 -0.08
CA GLU A 77 -7.75 15.49 -0.25
C GLU A 77 -9.01 14.69 -0.54
N TRP A 78 -10.11 15.04 0.11
CA TRP A 78 -11.42 14.45 -0.16
C TRP A 78 -12.32 15.44 -0.86
N ASN A 79 -12.98 14.95 -1.90
CA ASN A 79 -14.07 15.65 -2.56
C ASN A 79 -15.33 14.80 -2.41
N SER A 80 -16.31 15.29 -1.64
CA SER A 80 -17.62 14.65 -1.52
C SER A 80 -18.41 14.80 -2.82
N ASN A 81 -19.15 13.76 -3.17
CA ASN A 81 -20.22 13.90 -4.15
C ASN A 81 -21.48 14.44 -3.46
N ASP A 82 -22.26 15.22 -4.20
CA ASP A 82 -23.59 15.63 -3.74
C ASP A 82 -24.47 14.39 -3.48
N ILE A 83 -25.20 14.42 -2.37
CA ILE A 83 -26.22 13.42 -2.08
C ILE A 83 -27.51 13.85 -2.81
N ALA A 84 -27.88 13.11 -3.85
CA ALA A 84 -29.10 13.37 -4.60
C ALA A 84 -30.33 13.38 -3.66
N GLY A 85 -31.17 14.42 -3.76
CA GLY A 85 -32.37 14.60 -2.95
C GLY A 85 -32.12 15.17 -1.54
N TYR A 86 -30.86 15.28 -1.09
CA TYR A 86 -30.55 15.77 0.25
C TYR A 86 -30.89 17.25 0.43
N SER A 87 -30.63 18.08 -0.58
CA SER A 87 -30.93 19.52 -0.49
C SER A 87 -32.43 19.76 -0.29
N GLU A 88 -33.27 19.06 -1.07
CA GLU A 88 -34.72 19.12 -0.98
C GLU A 88 -35.22 18.57 0.35
N TRP A 89 -34.67 17.43 0.79
CA TRP A 89 -34.99 16.81 2.08
C TRP A 89 -34.61 17.71 3.26
N TYR A 90 -33.43 18.32 3.22
CA TYR A 90 -32.91 19.24 4.23
C TYR A 90 -33.79 20.49 4.34
N GLN A 91 -34.17 21.08 3.20
CA GLN A 91 -35.09 22.23 3.18
C GLN A 91 -36.47 21.85 3.71
N TYR A 92 -37.01 20.70 3.32
CA TYR A 92 -38.29 20.22 3.84
C TYR A 92 -38.27 20.12 5.37
N HIS A 93 -37.28 19.41 5.93
CA HIS A 93 -37.21 19.22 7.37
C HIS A 93 -36.87 20.51 8.14
N THR A 94 -36.10 21.42 7.56
CA THR A 94 -35.83 22.75 8.12
C THR A 94 -37.13 23.57 8.23
N ASN A 95 -37.91 23.62 7.14
CA ASN A 95 -39.17 24.35 7.10
C ASN A 95 -40.23 23.71 8.01
N ALA A 96 -40.32 22.38 8.02
CA ALA A 96 -41.24 21.65 8.87
C ALA A 96 -40.93 21.85 10.36
N LYS A 97 -39.64 21.80 10.74
CA LYS A 97 -39.21 22.08 12.12
C LYS A 97 -39.62 23.49 12.56
N ALA A 98 -39.30 24.51 11.74
CA ALA A 98 -39.66 25.89 12.04
C ALA A 98 -41.19 26.09 12.16
N GLY A 99 -41.98 25.46 11.28
CA GLY A 99 -43.43 25.50 11.33
C GLY A 99 -44.01 24.86 12.60
N LEU A 100 -43.47 23.70 13.01
CA LEU A 100 -43.87 23.04 14.25
C LEU A 100 -43.50 23.88 15.48
N GLU A 101 -42.30 24.45 15.53
CA GLU A 101 -41.87 25.34 16.63
C GLU A 101 -42.75 26.58 16.76
N GLN A 102 -43.19 27.14 15.64
CA GLN A 102 -44.12 28.27 15.64
C GLN A 102 -45.47 27.89 16.25
N VAL A 103 -46.02 26.72 15.91
CA VAL A 103 -47.30 26.24 16.46
C VAL A 103 -47.17 25.91 17.95
N LEU A 104 -46.09 25.24 18.35
CA LEU A 104 -45.86 24.83 19.74
C LEU A 104 -45.55 26.01 20.67
N SER A 105 -45.01 27.11 20.14
CA SER A 105 -44.72 28.32 20.92
C SER A 105 -45.91 29.28 21.03
N ASP A 106 -46.97 29.10 20.24
CA ASP A 106 -48.16 29.93 20.30
C ASP A 106 -49.11 29.49 21.42
N THR A 107 -49.01 30.15 22.57
CA THR A 107 -49.86 29.88 23.73
C THR A 107 -51.34 30.26 23.54
N SER A 108 -51.70 30.92 22.43
CA SER A 108 -53.07 31.31 22.11
C SER A 108 -53.83 30.28 21.28
N LEU A 109 -53.12 29.29 20.72
CA LEU A 109 -53.68 28.20 19.94
C LEU A 109 -54.30 27.13 20.85
N GLN A 110 -55.63 27.04 20.87
CA GLN A 110 -56.37 25.91 21.46
C GLN A 110 -56.61 24.83 20.39
N ASP A 111 -55.55 24.17 19.95
CA ASP A 111 -55.65 23.06 18.99
C ASP A 111 -55.79 21.72 19.74
N PRO A 112 -56.88 20.94 19.51
CA PRO A 112 -57.05 19.61 20.13
C PRO A 112 -56.00 18.58 19.68
N PHE A 113 -55.16 18.91 18.69
CA PHE A 113 -54.06 18.07 18.22
C PHE A 113 -52.68 18.52 18.69
N LEU A 114 -52.58 19.53 19.57
CA LEU A 114 -51.30 20.06 20.05
C LEU A 114 -50.39 18.95 20.63
N ASP A 115 -50.96 18.02 21.40
CA ASP A 115 -50.23 16.85 21.94
C ASP A 115 -49.66 15.95 20.83
N LYS A 116 -50.38 15.80 19.71
CA LYS A 116 -49.91 15.01 18.56
C LYS A 116 -48.81 15.75 17.80
N ILE A 117 -48.91 17.07 17.69
CA ILE A 117 -47.89 17.92 17.07
C ILE A 117 -46.60 17.87 17.89
N GLN A 118 -46.71 17.97 19.22
CA GLN A 118 -45.58 17.81 20.14
C GLN A 118 -44.96 16.42 20.01
N ALA A 119 -45.77 15.35 19.96
CA ALA A 119 -45.26 13.99 19.78
C ALA A 119 -44.50 13.79 18.45
N VAL A 120 -44.94 14.42 17.36
CA VAL A 120 -44.21 14.41 16.07
C VAL A 120 -42.91 15.21 16.17
N TYR A 121 -42.95 16.38 16.82
CA TYR A 121 -41.75 17.19 17.05
C TYR A 121 -40.73 16.43 17.89
N ASP A 122 -41.14 15.85 19.02
CA ASP A 122 -40.25 15.10 19.90
C ASP A 122 -39.67 13.89 19.18
N LYS A 123 -40.47 13.22 18.34
CA LYS A 123 -40.02 12.06 17.58
C LYS A 123 -39.02 12.41 16.48
N LEU A 124 -39.15 13.52 15.77
CA LEU A 124 -38.29 13.85 14.62
C LEU A 124 -37.18 14.86 14.94
N TYR A 125 -37.38 15.73 15.93
CA TYR A 125 -36.54 16.90 16.16
C TYR A 125 -35.99 16.99 17.59
N THR A 126 -35.92 15.87 18.31
CA THR A 126 -35.25 15.76 19.62
C THR A 126 -34.13 14.71 19.55
N ARG A 127 -33.01 14.96 20.24
CA ARG A 127 -31.82 14.08 20.19
C ARG A 127 -32.03 12.70 20.80
N GLU A 128 -32.98 12.58 21.72
CA GLU A 128 -33.26 11.32 22.45
C GLU A 128 -34.16 10.36 21.66
N SER A 129 -34.63 10.75 20.48
CA SER A 129 -35.49 9.91 19.64
C SER A 129 -34.69 9.09 18.63
N ASP A 130 -35.02 7.80 18.49
CA ASP A 130 -34.49 6.90 17.46
C ASP A 130 -34.82 7.35 16.02
N TYR A 131 -35.77 8.27 15.86
CA TYR A 131 -36.21 8.81 14.57
C TYR A 131 -35.74 10.24 14.34
N SER A 132 -34.83 10.74 15.18
CA SER A 132 -34.33 12.10 15.08
C SER A 132 -33.66 12.34 13.74
N VAL A 133 -34.05 13.43 13.07
CA VAL A 133 -33.39 13.94 11.87
C VAL A 133 -32.44 15.09 12.18
N LEU A 134 -32.27 15.44 13.47
CA LEU A 134 -31.38 16.53 13.90
C LEU A 134 -29.93 16.28 13.49
N TRP A 135 -29.48 15.02 13.43
CA TRP A 135 -28.13 14.69 12.98
C TRP A 135 -27.85 15.23 11.58
N ALA A 136 -28.85 15.38 10.70
CA ALA A 136 -28.64 15.96 9.38
C ALA A 136 -28.85 17.48 9.38
N LEU A 137 -29.86 17.96 10.12
CA LEU A 137 -30.16 19.40 10.19
C LEU A 137 -29.06 20.22 10.86
N GLU A 138 -28.43 19.70 11.91
CA GLU A 138 -27.33 20.37 12.61
C GLU A 138 -26.04 20.41 11.76
N ASN A 139 -25.95 19.58 10.72
CA ASN A 139 -24.79 19.44 9.84
C ASN A 139 -24.94 20.19 8.52
N GLY A 140 -26.04 20.95 8.35
CA GLY A 140 -26.25 21.85 7.23
C GLY A 140 -26.42 21.13 5.88
N SER A 141 -26.06 21.83 4.80
CA SER A 141 -26.21 21.35 3.43
C SER A 141 -25.18 20.27 3.02
N ASP A 142 -24.17 20.01 3.84
CA ASP A 142 -23.16 18.98 3.60
C ASP A 142 -22.94 18.12 4.87
N PRO A 143 -23.70 17.02 5.00
CA PRO A 143 -23.64 16.16 6.17
C PRO A 143 -22.38 15.29 6.20
N ILE A 144 -21.63 15.18 5.08
CA ILE A 144 -20.43 14.33 4.99
C ILE A 144 -19.22 15.07 5.58
N SER A 145 -19.10 16.38 5.30
CA SER A 145 -18.01 17.19 5.84
C SER A 145 -18.22 17.57 7.31
N SER A 146 -19.48 17.75 7.73
CA SER A 146 -19.81 18.19 9.09
C SER A 146 -19.81 17.05 10.13
N GLY A 147 -19.92 15.79 9.70
CA GLY A 147 -19.72 14.61 10.56
C GLY A 147 -20.81 13.55 10.38
N ILE A 148 -20.41 12.28 10.48
CA ILE A 148 -21.28 11.10 10.38
C ILE A 148 -21.54 10.57 11.79
N TYR A 149 -22.79 10.37 12.17
CA TYR A 149 -23.18 10.03 13.53
C TYR A 149 -23.64 8.57 13.65
N GLY A 150 -23.32 7.93 14.77
CA GLY A 150 -23.72 6.57 15.16
C GLY A 150 -22.56 5.60 15.39
N GLU A 151 -22.68 4.72 16.39
CA GLU A 151 -21.61 3.77 16.78
C GLU A 151 -21.05 2.93 15.62
N GLY A 152 -21.89 2.60 14.63
CA GLY A 152 -21.48 1.81 13.46
C GLY A 152 -20.52 2.53 12.50
N TYR A 153 -20.24 3.81 12.73
CA TYR A 153 -19.39 4.63 11.87
C TYR A 153 -18.15 5.19 12.59
N ASP A 154 -18.18 5.28 13.92
CA ASP A 154 -17.06 5.78 14.73
C ASP A 154 -16.09 4.64 15.10
N PRO A 155 -14.85 4.63 14.56
CA PRO A 155 -13.84 3.64 14.92
C PRO A 155 -13.11 3.98 16.23
N TYR A 156 -13.44 5.09 16.89
CA TYR A 156 -12.81 5.54 18.14
C TYR A 156 -13.60 5.16 19.41
N PHE A 157 -14.81 4.60 19.29
CA PHE A 157 -15.67 4.20 20.42
C PHE A 157 -16.03 5.35 21.38
N VAL A 158 -16.22 6.58 20.89
CA VAL A 158 -16.40 7.77 21.74
C VAL A 158 -17.87 8.23 21.71
N SER A 159 -18.79 7.37 22.13
CA SER A 159 -20.24 7.63 22.32
C SER A 159 -21.03 8.03 21.06
N ASP A 160 -22.33 7.73 21.06
CA ASP A 160 -23.27 8.04 19.97
C ASP A 160 -23.47 9.53 19.63
N THR A 161 -22.90 10.44 20.42
CA THR A 161 -23.20 11.88 20.33
C THR A 161 -22.17 12.70 19.57
N ALA A 162 -21.01 12.12 19.24
CA ALA A 162 -19.95 12.81 18.50
C ALA A 162 -19.92 12.34 17.04
N GLY A 163 -20.14 13.27 16.10
CA GLY A 163 -20.03 12.98 14.67
C GLY A 163 -18.57 12.78 14.27
N ILE A 164 -18.32 11.79 13.43
CA ILE A 164 -17.02 11.54 12.84
C ILE A 164 -16.93 12.11 11.43
N THR A 165 -15.99 13.01 11.22
CA THR A 165 -15.68 13.54 9.89
C THR A 165 -14.87 12.53 9.08
N LEU A 166 -14.96 12.60 7.75
CA LEU A 166 -14.09 11.78 6.91
C LEU A 166 -12.61 12.05 7.17
N GLY A 167 -12.26 13.29 7.52
CA GLY A 167 -10.88 13.62 7.85
C GLY A 167 -10.36 12.84 9.07
N GLN A 168 -11.20 12.70 10.10
CA GLN A 168 -10.89 11.85 11.25
C GLN A 168 -10.79 10.37 10.86
N LEU A 169 -11.66 9.85 9.99
CA LEU A 169 -11.53 8.47 9.48
C LEU A 169 -10.22 8.26 8.71
N MET A 170 -9.84 9.23 7.89
CA MET A 170 -8.59 9.18 7.15
C MET A 170 -7.38 9.27 8.08
N ASP A 171 -7.39 10.12 9.11
CA ASP A 171 -6.34 10.15 10.11
C ASP A 171 -6.26 8.85 10.93
N PHE A 172 -7.40 8.19 11.17
CA PHE A 172 -7.45 6.88 11.84
C PHE A 172 -6.80 5.78 11.02
N TYR A 173 -7.24 5.60 9.76
CA TYR A 173 -6.89 4.49 8.86
C TYR A 173 -5.65 4.76 7.98
N TRP A 174 -5.30 6.03 7.76
CA TRP A 174 -4.15 6.51 6.98
C TRP A 174 -3.39 7.62 7.72
N PRO A 175 -2.64 7.26 8.78
CA PRO A 175 -1.80 8.23 9.47
C PRO A 175 -0.80 8.86 8.50
N GLN A 176 -0.62 10.18 8.65
CA GLN A 176 0.17 11.01 7.74
C GLN A 176 1.63 10.58 7.63
N SER A 177 2.21 9.99 8.67
CA SER A 177 3.60 9.53 8.64
C SER A 177 3.72 8.17 9.33
N ARG A 178 4.50 7.28 8.70
CA ARG A 178 4.84 5.96 9.26
C ARG A 178 6.31 5.68 9.01
N THR A 179 6.96 5.06 9.99
CA THR A 179 8.36 4.66 9.90
C THR A 179 8.52 3.23 10.39
N VAL A 180 9.32 2.45 9.68
CA VAL A 180 9.65 1.08 10.05
C VAL A 180 11.13 0.82 9.81
N LYS A 181 11.74 0.00 10.68
CA LYS A 181 13.10 -0.50 10.52
C LYS A 181 13.13 -2.00 10.78
N GLY A 182 13.91 -2.73 9.99
CA GLY A 182 14.09 -4.16 10.22
C GLY A 182 14.60 -4.93 9.01
N ILE A 183 14.71 -6.24 9.20
CA ILE A 183 15.09 -7.19 8.16
C ILE A 183 13.93 -7.34 7.17
N GLY A 184 14.24 -7.31 5.88
CA GLY A 184 13.29 -7.62 4.81
C GLY A 184 13.36 -9.08 4.38
N ASP A 185 12.74 -9.38 3.24
CA ASP A 185 12.76 -10.74 2.70
C ASP A 185 14.19 -11.19 2.32
N ILE A 186 14.59 -12.36 2.81
CA ILE A 186 15.90 -12.93 2.55
C ILE A 186 15.87 -13.68 1.23
N ILE A 187 16.95 -13.59 0.46
CA ILE A 187 17.14 -14.38 -0.75
C ILE A 187 18.19 -15.44 -0.47
N VAL A 188 17.92 -16.68 -0.87
CA VAL A 188 18.90 -17.77 -0.91
C VAL A 188 18.84 -18.43 -2.27
N GLY A 189 19.97 -18.80 -2.85
CA GLY A 189 19.96 -19.44 -4.17
C GLY A 189 21.26 -20.09 -4.59
N LEU A 190 21.22 -20.68 -5.78
CA LEU A 190 22.34 -21.32 -6.44
C LEU A 190 22.53 -20.72 -7.83
N ASN A 191 23.78 -20.42 -8.17
CA ASN A 191 24.20 -19.97 -9.48
C ASN A 191 25.11 -21.02 -10.12
N PHE A 192 24.80 -21.42 -11.35
CA PHE A 192 25.47 -22.46 -12.11
C PHE A 192 26.14 -21.86 -13.35
N ARG A 193 27.45 -22.03 -13.50
CA ARG A 193 28.15 -21.68 -14.74
C ARG A 193 27.87 -22.73 -15.80
N LEU A 194 27.29 -22.29 -16.92
CA LEU A 194 27.00 -23.12 -18.07
C LEU A 194 28.19 -23.16 -19.04
N PHE A 195 28.77 -21.99 -19.33
CA PHE A 195 29.83 -21.86 -20.33
C PHE A 195 30.76 -20.67 -20.00
N GLY A 196 31.98 -20.74 -20.54
CA GLY A 196 32.99 -19.68 -20.46
C GLY A 196 33.91 -19.78 -19.25
N ASN A 197 34.97 -18.98 -19.29
CA ASN A 197 35.83 -18.75 -18.14
C ASN A 197 35.20 -17.64 -17.30
N PRO A 198 35.12 -17.80 -15.97
CA PRO A 198 34.50 -16.80 -15.14
C PRO A 198 35.32 -15.51 -15.21
N SER A 199 34.63 -14.39 -15.36
CA SER A 199 35.26 -13.09 -15.58
C SER A 199 36.15 -12.61 -14.41
N TRP A 200 36.01 -13.20 -13.21
CA TRP A 200 36.91 -13.00 -12.06
C TRP A 200 38.20 -13.82 -12.11
N LYS A 201 38.25 -14.92 -12.88
CA LYS A 201 39.43 -15.80 -13.00
C LYS A 201 40.35 -15.35 -14.12
N THR A 202 39.79 -14.86 -15.23
CA THR A 202 40.59 -14.44 -16.40
C THR A 202 40.15 -13.08 -16.95
N ASN A 203 41.14 -12.30 -17.39
CA ASN A 203 40.94 -11.08 -18.18
C ASN A 203 40.85 -11.36 -19.69
N GLU A 204 40.60 -12.62 -20.05
CA GLU A 204 40.53 -13.04 -21.45
C GLU A 204 39.22 -12.58 -22.09
N PRO A 205 39.26 -12.08 -23.34
CA PRO A 205 38.06 -11.86 -24.12
C PRO A 205 37.24 -13.15 -24.26
N GLY A 206 35.92 -13.03 -24.22
CA GLY A 206 35.06 -14.20 -24.31
C GLY A 206 33.62 -13.95 -23.88
N LEU A 207 32.84 -15.02 -23.94
CA LEU A 207 31.47 -15.07 -23.44
C LEU A 207 31.42 -15.96 -22.21
N GLU A 208 30.75 -15.49 -21.16
CA GLU A 208 30.35 -16.30 -20.02
C GLU A 208 28.83 -16.35 -19.89
N LEU A 209 28.33 -17.50 -19.45
CA LEU A 209 26.91 -17.76 -19.30
C LEU A 209 26.65 -18.53 -17.99
N TYR A 210 25.68 -18.05 -17.23
CA TYR A 210 25.22 -18.67 -16.00
C TYR A 210 23.69 -18.77 -16.00
N THR A 211 23.20 -19.74 -15.26
CA THR A 211 21.79 -19.82 -14.87
C THR A 211 21.69 -20.01 -13.37
N GLY A 212 20.56 -19.69 -12.77
CA GLY A 212 20.37 -20.00 -11.36
C GLY A 212 18.93 -20.01 -10.91
N LEU A 213 18.79 -20.43 -9.66
CA LEU A 213 17.54 -20.56 -8.95
C LEU A 213 17.69 -19.91 -7.59
N ASP A 214 16.77 -18.99 -7.29
CA ASP A 214 16.64 -18.39 -5.98
C ASP A 214 15.27 -18.65 -5.38
N ILE A 215 15.25 -18.64 -4.06
CA ILE A 215 14.05 -18.55 -3.25
C ILE A 215 14.16 -17.23 -2.48
N LYS A 216 13.15 -16.38 -2.64
CA LYS A 216 12.90 -15.27 -1.73
C LYS A 216 12.02 -15.78 -0.59
N ILE A 217 12.56 -15.78 0.61
CA ILE A 217 11.90 -16.26 1.83
C ILE A 217 11.24 -15.06 2.52
N PRO A 218 9.92 -15.10 2.79
CA PRO A 218 9.17 -13.96 3.32
C PRO A 218 9.40 -13.79 4.83
N LEU A 219 10.59 -13.36 5.21
CA LEU A 219 10.95 -13.05 6.61
C LEU A 219 10.73 -11.59 6.97
N GLY A 220 10.48 -10.71 5.99
CA GLY A 220 10.13 -9.33 6.27
C GLY A 220 8.81 -9.24 7.02
N ALA A 221 8.72 -8.33 7.99
CA ALA A 221 7.50 -8.11 8.75
C ALA A 221 6.33 -7.75 7.82
N THR A 222 5.21 -8.46 7.96
CA THR A 222 3.94 -8.15 7.30
C THR A 222 3.01 -7.42 8.27
N LEU A 223 1.82 -7.04 7.80
CA LEU A 223 0.75 -6.58 8.69
C LEU A 223 0.46 -7.65 9.76
N THR A 224 0.33 -7.24 11.01
CA THR A 224 -0.11 -8.11 12.11
C THR A 224 -1.63 -8.24 12.12
N LYS A 225 -2.14 -9.15 12.95
CA LYS A 225 -3.58 -9.18 13.28
C LYS A 225 -4.03 -7.80 13.76
N TYR A 226 -5.20 -7.38 13.32
CA TYR A 226 -5.84 -6.18 13.84
C TYR A 226 -6.28 -6.43 15.29
N THR A 227 -5.86 -5.54 16.19
CA THR A 227 -6.26 -5.56 17.61
C THR A 227 -6.57 -4.14 18.05
N VAL A 228 -7.76 -3.92 18.59
CA VAL A 228 -8.12 -2.65 19.23
C VAL A 228 -7.30 -2.56 20.53
N SER A 229 -6.42 -1.56 20.67
CA SER A 229 -5.72 -1.37 21.94
C SER A 229 -6.70 -0.73 22.93
N SER A 230 -7.26 -1.53 23.82
CA SER A 230 -8.10 -1.06 24.92
C SER A 230 -7.23 -0.31 25.94
N SER A 231 -7.12 1.03 25.85
CA SER A 231 -7.01 1.87 27.06
C SER A 231 -6.82 3.38 26.86
N THR A 232 -6.41 3.92 25.70
CA THR A 232 -6.14 5.38 25.65
C THR A 232 -6.23 5.98 24.24
N PHE A 233 -7.11 6.97 24.08
CA PHE A 233 -7.14 7.91 22.97
C PHE A 233 -5.82 8.71 22.90
N PRO A 234 -5.24 9.00 21.70
CA PRO A 234 -5.65 8.62 20.34
C PRO A 234 -4.73 7.51 19.80
N ASN A 235 -4.86 6.29 20.30
CA ASN A 235 -4.06 5.17 19.79
C ASN A 235 -4.82 4.41 18.71
N SER A 236 -4.69 4.86 17.45
CA SER A 236 -5.08 4.03 16.30
C SER A 236 -4.42 2.64 16.42
N PRO A 237 -5.12 1.56 16.05
CA PRO A 237 -4.65 0.18 16.11
C PRO A 237 -3.24 0.02 15.53
N THR A 238 -2.44 -0.85 16.14
CA THR A 238 -1.04 -1.07 15.78
C THR A 238 -0.88 -1.43 14.30
N GLN A 239 -1.82 -2.20 13.72
CA GLN A 239 -1.80 -2.59 12.31
C GLN A 239 -1.81 -1.39 11.36
N VAL A 240 -2.58 -0.34 11.65
CA VAL A 240 -2.73 0.81 10.75
C VAL A 240 -1.44 1.64 10.65
N LYS A 241 -0.72 1.71 11.77
CA LYS A 241 0.58 2.40 11.88
C LYS A 241 1.72 1.59 11.27
N GLN A 242 1.52 0.32 10.91
CA GLN A 242 2.56 -0.53 10.34
C GLN A 242 2.84 -0.22 8.87
N LEU A 243 4.11 -0.35 8.52
CA LEU A 243 4.60 -0.45 7.15
C LEU A 243 5.22 -1.84 6.98
N PRO A 244 4.71 -2.69 6.07
CA PRO A 244 5.33 -3.98 5.79
C PRO A 244 6.75 -3.82 5.25
N LEU A 245 7.67 -4.65 5.75
CA LEU A 245 9.06 -4.79 5.27
C LEU A 245 9.22 -5.90 4.23
N GLY A 246 8.22 -6.78 4.12
CA GLY A 246 8.13 -7.87 3.16
C GLY A 246 6.73 -7.94 2.56
N ASP A 247 6.59 -8.66 1.45
CA ASP A 247 5.28 -8.90 0.83
C ASP A 247 4.57 -10.16 1.36
N GLY A 248 5.21 -10.90 2.27
CA GLY A 248 4.63 -12.08 2.90
C GLY A 248 4.54 -13.31 2.00
N VAL A 249 5.14 -13.29 0.79
CA VAL A 249 5.09 -14.42 -0.13
C VAL A 249 6.46 -14.97 -0.49
N THR A 250 6.52 -16.30 -0.58
CA THR A 250 7.68 -16.99 -1.14
C THR A 250 7.71 -16.78 -2.64
N VAL A 251 8.86 -16.39 -3.20
CA VAL A 251 9.02 -16.23 -4.65
C VAL A 251 10.18 -17.08 -5.14
N TRP A 252 9.88 -18.01 -6.04
CA TRP A 252 10.84 -18.80 -6.79
C TRP A 252 11.30 -17.98 -8.00
N ARG A 253 12.61 -17.76 -8.12
CA ARG A 253 13.18 -16.94 -9.19
C ARG A 253 14.17 -17.76 -10.00
N PHE A 254 13.92 -17.82 -11.31
CA PHE A 254 14.77 -18.49 -12.28
C PHE A 254 15.42 -17.42 -13.13
N TYR A 255 16.73 -17.50 -13.31
CA TYR A 255 17.44 -16.49 -14.09
C TYR A 255 18.51 -17.07 -15.01
N LEU A 256 18.81 -16.28 -16.04
CA LEU A 256 19.90 -16.47 -16.97
C LEU A 256 20.69 -15.16 -17.01
N ASN A 257 22.00 -15.25 -16.95
CA ASN A 257 22.86 -14.08 -17.05
C ASN A 257 24.15 -14.43 -17.75
N GLY A 258 24.83 -13.40 -18.23
CA GLY A 258 26.11 -13.59 -18.88
C GLY A 258 26.84 -12.28 -19.08
N ALA A 259 28.08 -12.41 -19.51
CA ALA A 259 28.90 -11.27 -19.89
C ALA A 259 29.68 -11.58 -21.15
N TRP A 260 29.80 -10.56 -21.99
CA TRP A 260 30.66 -10.56 -23.15
C TRP A 260 31.79 -9.57 -22.92
N LYS A 261 33.03 -10.07 -22.89
CA LYS A 261 34.25 -9.31 -22.63
C LYS A 261 35.06 -9.17 -23.92
N ARG A 262 35.53 -7.96 -24.20
CA ARG A 262 36.51 -7.66 -25.26
C ARG A 262 37.60 -6.72 -24.77
N ILE A 263 38.73 -6.74 -25.48
CA ILE A 263 39.80 -5.76 -25.31
C ILE A 263 39.69 -4.74 -26.44
N VAL A 264 39.52 -3.46 -26.09
CA VAL A 264 39.50 -2.32 -27.00
C VAL A 264 40.56 -1.33 -26.50
N ASP A 265 41.51 -0.94 -27.34
CA ASP A 265 42.60 -0.01 -26.96
C ASP A 265 43.37 -0.39 -25.69
N ARG A 266 43.64 -1.69 -25.52
CA ARG A 266 44.30 -2.24 -24.31
C ARG A 266 43.51 -1.95 -23.02
N ARG A 267 42.18 -1.82 -23.12
CA ARG A 267 41.22 -1.67 -22.03
C ARG A 267 40.16 -2.75 -22.13
N ILE A 268 39.69 -3.22 -20.98
CA ILE A 268 38.60 -4.18 -20.92
C ILE A 268 37.27 -3.44 -21.13
N PHE A 269 36.49 -3.91 -22.09
CA PHE A 269 35.11 -3.54 -22.30
C PHE A 269 34.22 -4.77 -22.08
N THR A 270 33.19 -4.64 -21.26
CA THR A 270 32.30 -5.77 -20.91
C THR A 270 30.83 -5.36 -21.03
N ILE A 271 30.05 -6.15 -21.77
CA ILE A 271 28.58 -6.07 -21.75
C ILE A 271 28.06 -7.21 -20.88
N GLN A 272 27.41 -6.89 -19.76
CA GLN A 272 26.72 -7.85 -18.92
C GLN A 272 25.22 -7.77 -19.17
N TRP A 273 24.54 -8.90 -19.06
CA TRP A 273 23.10 -8.97 -19.18
C TRP A 273 22.52 -9.97 -18.18
N TYR A 274 21.28 -9.73 -17.75
CA TYR A 274 20.57 -10.52 -16.76
C TYR A 274 19.09 -10.58 -17.14
N PHE A 275 18.51 -11.76 -17.01
CA PHE A 275 17.09 -11.99 -17.20
C PHE A 275 16.58 -12.92 -16.10
N GLU A 276 15.52 -12.51 -15.40
CA GLU A 276 14.93 -13.23 -14.27
C GLU A 276 13.42 -13.29 -14.40
N ASN A 277 12.86 -14.42 -14.01
CA ASN A 277 11.43 -14.65 -13.88
C ASN A 277 11.11 -15.06 -12.44
N GLY A 278 10.06 -14.50 -11.86
CA GLY A 278 9.62 -14.77 -10.49
C GLY A 278 8.19 -15.31 -10.45
N ILE A 279 8.02 -16.44 -9.78
CA ILE A 279 6.72 -17.09 -9.54
C ILE A 279 6.50 -17.18 -8.03
N SER A 280 5.38 -16.68 -7.55
CA SER A 280 5.04 -16.63 -6.13
C SER A 280 4.20 -17.82 -5.69
N SER A 281 4.36 -18.23 -4.42
CA SER A 281 3.37 -19.06 -3.74
C SER A 281 2.13 -18.23 -3.38
N LYS A 282 1.04 -18.94 -3.08
CA LYS A 282 -0.17 -18.35 -2.49
C LYS A 282 -0.06 -18.48 -0.97
N GLU A 283 -0.13 -17.38 -0.25
CA GLU A 283 0.04 -17.33 1.21
C GLU A 283 -1.16 -16.69 1.91
N SER A 284 -1.38 -17.06 3.17
CA SER A 284 -2.43 -16.47 4.01
C SER A 284 -1.89 -15.29 4.81
N LEU A 285 -2.43 -14.09 4.57
CA LEU A 285 -2.02 -12.84 5.22
C LEU A 285 -3.19 -12.23 5.99
N TYR A 286 -2.88 -11.47 7.04
CA TYR A 286 -3.90 -10.70 7.77
C TYR A 286 -4.51 -9.63 6.88
N ALA A 287 -5.83 -9.53 6.89
CA ALA A 287 -6.55 -8.53 6.12
C ALA A 287 -6.18 -7.11 6.59
N PRO A 288 -5.87 -6.18 5.67
CA PRO A 288 -5.71 -4.78 6.01
C PRO A 288 -7.08 -4.22 6.42
N VAL A 289 -7.17 -3.67 7.62
CA VAL A 289 -8.40 -3.01 8.06
C VAL A 289 -8.45 -1.60 7.52
N ASN A 290 -9.55 -1.32 6.83
CA ASN A 290 -9.75 -0.10 6.09
C ASN A 290 -11.25 0.12 5.81
N PHE A 291 -11.70 1.38 5.76
CA PHE A 291 -13.01 1.74 5.23
C PHE A 291 -13.06 1.85 3.70
N LEU A 292 -11.98 2.27 3.00
CA LEU A 292 -12.00 2.38 1.53
C LEU A 292 -12.06 1.01 0.86
N GLY A 293 -12.79 0.95 -0.25
CA GLY A 293 -13.06 -0.30 -0.96
C GLY A 293 -14.03 -1.22 -0.22
N THR A 294 -14.56 -0.78 0.92
CA THR A 294 -15.57 -1.50 1.69
C THR A 294 -16.86 -0.69 1.76
N SER A 295 -17.94 -1.32 2.22
CA SER A 295 -19.21 -0.63 2.46
C SER A 295 -19.35 -0.11 3.89
N PHE A 296 -18.31 -0.23 4.72
CA PHE A 296 -18.35 0.01 6.16
C PHE A 296 -17.20 0.92 6.62
N MET A 297 -17.44 1.68 7.69
CA MET A 297 -16.43 2.57 8.28
C MET A 297 -15.83 2.00 9.57
N HIS A 298 -16.58 1.13 10.24
CA HIS A 298 -16.12 0.41 11.42
C HIS A 298 -15.26 -0.81 11.05
N HIS A 299 -14.17 -1.01 11.79
CA HIS A 299 -13.19 -2.04 11.51
C HIS A 299 -13.74 -3.47 11.64
N ASP A 300 -14.63 -3.72 12.61
CA ASP A 300 -15.19 -5.06 12.83
C ASP A 300 -16.02 -5.51 11.64
N SER A 301 -16.83 -4.61 11.08
CA SER A 301 -17.60 -4.86 9.87
C SER A 301 -16.70 -5.13 8.68
N THR A 302 -15.58 -4.41 8.54
CA THR A 302 -14.58 -4.67 7.51
C THR A 302 -13.95 -6.06 7.66
N ILE A 303 -13.59 -6.45 8.89
CA ILE A 303 -13.00 -7.77 9.15
C ILE A 303 -14.01 -8.88 8.87
N ILE A 304 -15.27 -8.71 9.26
CA ILE A 304 -16.34 -9.68 8.95
C ILE A 304 -16.55 -9.79 7.43
N LEU A 305 -16.45 -8.66 6.71
CA LEU A 305 -16.64 -8.64 5.26
C LEU A 305 -15.53 -9.37 4.48
N ILE A 306 -14.27 -9.21 4.91
CA ILE A 306 -13.11 -9.76 4.21
C ILE A 306 -12.74 -11.15 4.77
N GLY A 307 -12.91 -11.34 6.06
CA GLY A 307 -12.27 -12.37 6.88
C GLY A 307 -11.02 -11.82 7.59
N GLU A 308 -10.67 -12.41 8.74
CA GLU A 308 -9.44 -12.03 9.49
C GLU A 308 -8.17 -12.18 8.63
N LYS A 309 -8.18 -13.14 7.70
CA LYS A 309 -7.13 -13.40 6.74
C LYS A 309 -7.69 -13.55 5.34
N TYR A 310 -6.87 -13.22 4.36
CA TYR A 310 -7.13 -13.47 2.94
C TYR A 310 -5.97 -14.26 2.33
N LEU A 311 -6.19 -14.91 1.19
CA LEU A 311 -5.13 -15.53 0.41
C LEU A 311 -4.59 -14.51 -0.59
N TYR A 312 -3.28 -14.32 -0.58
CA TYR A 312 -2.55 -13.43 -1.47
C TYR A 312 -1.62 -14.23 -2.38
N ARG A 313 -1.60 -13.90 -3.66
CA ARG A 313 -0.56 -14.35 -4.59
C ARG A 313 -0.05 -13.16 -5.38
N LYS A 314 1.25 -12.90 -5.25
CA LYS A 314 1.91 -11.83 -6.00
C LYS A 314 1.92 -12.14 -7.50
N GLY A 315 1.70 -11.13 -8.33
CA GLY A 315 1.76 -11.28 -9.78
C GLY A 315 3.11 -11.80 -10.26
N TYR A 316 3.10 -12.51 -11.39
CA TYR A 316 4.31 -12.98 -12.05
C TYR A 316 5.27 -11.81 -12.32
N GLN A 317 6.56 -12.02 -12.06
CA GLN A 317 7.60 -11.00 -12.15
C GLN A 317 8.57 -11.32 -13.29
N MET A 318 9.00 -10.28 -14.00
CA MET A 318 10.12 -10.34 -14.93
C MET A 318 11.07 -9.18 -14.65
N ARG A 319 12.36 -9.47 -14.66
CA ARG A 319 13.41 -8.44 -14.57
C ARG A 319 14.44 -8.69 -15.66
N SER A 320 14.83 -7.62 -16.34
CA SER A 320 15.93 -7.62 -17.31
C SER A 320 16.91 -6.52 -16.98
N GLU A 321 18.19 -6.75 -17.24
CA GLU A 321 19.24 -5.76 -17.04
C GLU A 321 20.31 -5.90 -18.11
N ILE A 322 20.84 -4.77 -18.58
CA ILE A 322 22.00 -4.70 -19.46
C ILE A 322 22.94 -3.64 -18.92
N LEU A 323 24.23 -3.96 -18.81
CA LEU A 323 25.28 -3.09 -18.31
C LEU A 323 26.46 -3.08 -19.28
N ALA A 324 26.93 -1.90 -19.66
CA ALA A 324 28.19 -1.71 -20.35
C ALA A 324 29.22 -1.17 -19.37
N ASN A 325 30.34 -1.87 -19.22
CA ASN A 325 31.45 -1.51 -18.37
C ASN A 325 32.67 -1.21 -19.25
N TYR A 326 33.39 -0.14 -18.92
CA TYR A 326 34.62 0.27 -19.59
C TYR A 326 35.70 0.61 -18.58
N GLU A 327 36.89 0.06 -18.78
CA GLU A 327 38.05 0.29 -17.94
C GLU A 327 38.73 1.62 -18.30
N LEU A 328 38.66 2.61 -17.41
CA LEU A 328 39.31 3.92 -17.59
C LEU A 328 40.82 3.77 -17.36
N PHE A 329 41.19 3.19 -16.22
CA PHE A 329 42.59 2.93 -15.84
C PHE A 329 42.78 1.43 -15.59
N PRO A 330 43.73 0.78 -16.30
CA PRO A 330 43.91 -0.66 -16.23
C PRO A 330 44.09 -1.19 -14.82
N SER A 331 43.17 -2.06 -14.41
CA SER A 331 43.10 -2.73 -13.11
C SER A 331 42.99 -1.78 -11.91
N ILE A 332 42.55 -0.53 -12.13
CA ILE A 332 42.44 0.50 -11.10
C ILE A 332 41.05 1.10 -11.07
N LEU A 333 40.51 1.52 -12.22
CA LEU A 333 39.25 2.26 -12.27
C LEU A 333 38.45 1.88 -13.51
N SER A 334 37.15 1.63 -13.33
CA SER A 334 36.20 1.45 -14.40
C SER A 334 34.97 2.36 -14.21
N THR A 335 34.28 2.60 -15.32
CA THR A 335 32.97 3.25 -15.36
C THR A 335 31.98 2.33 -16.02
N TRP A 336 30.71 2.46 -15.67
CA TRP A 336 29.67 1.67 -16.28
C TRP A 336 28.35 2.44 -16.37
N ALA A 337 27.54 2.04 -17.33
CA ALA A 337 26.18 2.52 -17.51
C ALA A 337 25.29 1.37 -17.93
N GLY A 338 24.01 1.42 -17.58
CA GLY A 338 23.09 0.38 -17.96
C GLY A 338 21.63 0.70 -17.73
N LEU A 339 20.80 -0.24 -18.16
CA LEU A 339 19.36 -0.18 -18.11
C LEU A 339 18.83 -1.36 -17.31
N ASN A 340 17.84 -1.08 -16.48
CA ASN A 340 17.10 -2.08 -15.71
C ASN A 340 15.62 -1.95 -16.03
N VAL A 341 14.99 -3.07 -16.36
CA VAL A 341 13.56 -3.16 -16.67
C VAL A 341 12.94 -4.18 -15.72
N TYR A 342 11.82 -3.80 -15.13
CA TYR A 342 11.03 -4.68 -14.29
C TYR A 342 9.56 -4.60 -14.69
N TRP A 343 8.93 -5.76 -14.74
CA TRP A 343 7.51 -5.91 -15.04
C TRP A 343 6.89 -6.90 -14.05
N LYS A 344 5.69 -6.59 -13.57
CA LYS A 344 4.90 -7.45 -12.70
C LYS A 344 3.47 -7.48 -13.18
N ASN A 345 2.89 -8.66 -13.30
CA ASN A 345 1.46 -8.82 -13.50
C ASN A 345 0.65 -8.38 -12.28
N ARG A 346 -0.68 -8.29 -12.43
CA ARG A 346 -1.58 -8.01 -11.32
C ARG A 346 -1.46 -9.08 -10.24
N ASP A 347 -1.60 -8.64 -9.00
CA ASP A 347 -1.68 -9.53 -7.86
C ASP A 347 -3.10 -10.14 -7.75
N GLU A 348 -3.19 -11.32 -7.13
CA GLU A 348 -4.42 -12.06 -6.91
C GLU A 348 -4.76 -12.03 -5.41
N PHE A 349 -6.01 -11.67 -5.10
CA PHE A 349 -6.58 -11.62 -3.75
C PHE A 349 -7.79 -12.56 -3.68
N ILE A 350 -7.87 -13.38 -2.65
CA ILE A 350 -9.04 -14.24 -2.40
C ILE A 350 -9.46 -14.10 -0.94
N SER A 351 -10.70 -13.69 -0.77
CA SER A 351 -11.38 -13.45 0.50
C SER A 351 -12.85 -13.82 0.38
N GLU A 352 -13.62 -13.67 1.46
CA GLU A 352 -15.08 -13.87 1.44
C GLU A 352 -15.81 -12.85 0.56
N ASN A 353 -15.16 -11.74 0.19
CA ASN A 353 -15.74 -10.68 -0.63
C ASN A 353 -15.01 -10.50 -1.98
N ASN A 354 -15.66 -10.96 -3.06
CA ASN A 354 -15.16 -10.82 -4.43
C ASN A 354 -15.02 -9.37 -4.93
N LYS A 355 -15.88 -8.45 -4.45
CA LYS A 355 -15.76 -7.03 -4.82
C LYS A 355 -14.49 -6.44 -4.20
N TRP A 356 -14.21 -6.76 -2.93
CA TRP A 356 -12.98 -6.36 -2.27
C TRP A 356 -11.75 -6.98 -2.95
N ASN A 357 -11.81 -8.25 -3.34
CA ASN A 357 -10.73 -8.93 -4.08
C ASN A 357 -10.39 -8.20 -5.38
N SER A 358 -11.41 -7.83 -6.17
CA SER A 358 -11.22 -7.08 -7.40
C SER A 358 -10.67 -5.68 -7.12
N TRP A 359 -11.23 -4.99 -6.13
CA TRP A 359 -10.81 -3.64 -5.73
C TRP A 359 -9.34 -3.62 -5.33
N MET A 360 -8.88 -4.56 -4.50
CA MET A 360 -7.48 -4.69 -4.09
C MET A 360 -6.52 -4.98 -5.24
N SER A 361 -6.98 -5.60 -6.33
CA SER A 361 -6.14 -5.86 -7.51
C SER A 361 -6.07 -4.62 -8.42
N HIS A 362 -7.21 -3.97 -8.66
CA HIS A 362 -7.35 -2.81 -9.53
C HIS A 362 -8.62 -2.00 -9.26
N HIS A 363 -8.48 -0.68 -9.23
CA HIS A 363 -9.57 0.30 -9.27
C HIS A 363 -9.09 1.59 -9.93
N ASP A 364 -9.97 2.57 -10.12
CA ASP A 364 -9.56 3.84 -10.72
C ASP A 364 -8.44 4.51 -9.90
N GLY A 365 -7.38 4.93 -10.58
CA GLY A 365 -6.18 5.49 -9.95
C GLY A 365 -5.22 4.47 -9.31
N TYR A 366 -5.53 3.17 -9.32
CA TYR A 366 -4.71 2.13 -8.69
C TYR A 366 -4.67 0.82 -9.47
N ASP A 367 -3.49 0.24 -9.61
CA ASP A 367 -3.34 -1.09 -10.18
C ASP A 367 -2.13 -1.78 -9.56
N THR A 368 -2.28 -3.04 -9.17
CA THR A 368 -1.17 -3.84 -8.67
C THR A 368 -0.17 -4.23 -9.74
N GLN A 369 -0.53 -4.15 -11.03
CA GLN A 369 0.39 -4.34 -12.15
C GLN A 369 1.46 -3.26 -12.16
N GLN A 370 2.73 -3.64 -12.28
CA GLN A 370 3.85 -2.70 -12.23
C GLN A 370 4.72 -2.78 -13.47
N ILE A 371 5.26 -1.63 -13.86
CA ILE A 371 6.33 -1.56 -14.85
C ILE A 371 7.28 -0.43 -14.49
N SER A 372 8.58 -0.69 -14.57
CA SER A 372 9.59 0.31 -14.27
C SER A 372 10.83 0.15 -15.15
N PHE A 373 11.35 1.28 -15.60
CA PHE A 373 12.56 1.40 -16.40
C PHE A 373 13.50 2.38 -15.71
N TYR A 374 14.69 1.92 -15.38
CA TYR A 374 15.72 2.72 -14.73
C TYR A 374 16.97 2.78 -15.60
N ILE A 375 17.54 3.97 -15.67
CA ILE A 375 18.95 4.12 -16.04
C ILE A 375 19.79 4.13 -14.78
N LYS A 376 20.95 3.50 -14.85
CA LYS A 376 21.93 3.50 -13.77
C LYS A 376 23.34 3.63 -14.33
N GLY A 377 24.22 4.21 -13.54
CA GLY A 377 25.61 4.36 -13.91
C GLY A 377 26.47 4.70 -12.71
N GLY A 378 27.74 4.37 -12.79
CA GLY A 378 28.63 4.51 -11.66
C GLY A 378 30.09 4.35 -12.05
N ILE A 379 30.92 4.49 -11.03
CA ILE A 379 32.36 4.29 -11.10
C ILE A 379 32.76 3.22 -10.09
N LYS A 380 33.75 2.42 -10.45
CA LYS A 380 34.27 1.35 -9.62
C LYS A 380 35.78 1.44 -9.53
N TYR A 381 36.27 1.53 -8.30
CA TYR A 381 37.68 1.43 -7.96
C TYR A 381 38.03 -0.03 -7.62
N HIS A 382 39.14 -0.52 -8.16
CA HIS A 382 39.61 -1.89 -7.99
C HIS A 382 40.92 -1.90 -7.19
N ASN A 383 40.87 -2.41 -5.96
CA ASN A 383 42.07 -2.71 -5.15
C ASN A 383 42.43 -4.20 -5.28
N MET A 384 42.51 -4.68 -6.52
CA MET A 384 42.68 -6.11 -6.82
C MET A 384 44.10 -6.48 -7.27
N ASN A 385 44.88 -5.48 -7.73
CA ASN A 385 46.22 -5.72 -8.28
C ASN A 385 47.27 -5.84 -7.16
N PRO A 386 48.03 -6.94 -7.08
CA PRO A 386 48.97 -7.18 -5.98
C PRO A 386 50.11 -6.15 -5.89
N ILE A 387 50.44 -5.48 -7.01
CA ILE A 387 51.52 -4.48 -7.10
C ILE A 387 50.97 -3.06 -6.91
N LYS A 388 49.75 -2.79 -7.38
CA LYS A 388 49.17 -1.42 -7.41
C LYS A 388 48.17 -1.14 -6.29
N ARG A 389 47.94 -2.09 -5.39
CA ARG A 389 46.99 -1.96 -4.26
C ARG A 389 47.52 -1.01 -3.19
N ILE A 390 46.60 -0.25 -2.59
CA ILE A 390 46.88 0.69 -1.49
C ILE A 390 46.72 -0.02 -0.13
N PHE A 391 45.87 -1.06 -0.07
CA PHE A 391 45.64 -1.87 1.12
C PHE A 391 45.89 -3.36 0.86
N PRO A 392 46.25 -4.15 1.90
CA PRO A 392 46.51 -5.58 1.76
C PRO A 392 45.25 -6.39 1.43
N LEU A 393 44.06 -5.92 1.83
CA LEU A 393 42.77 -6.56 1.54
C LEU A 393 42.37 -6.37 0.07
N LEU A 394 41.93 -7.43 -0.61
CA LEU A 394 41.34 -7.33 -1.95
C LEU A 394 39.91 -6.79 -1.84
N PHE A 395 39.65 -5.67 -2.50
CA PHE A 395 38.31 -5.08 -2.52
C PHE A 395 38.00 -4.31 -3.80
N GLU A 396 36.71 -4.12 -4.04
CA GLU A 396 36.16 -3.14 -4.97
C GLU A 396 35.29 -2.15 -4.21
N LEU A 397 35.42 -0.88 -4.56
CA LEU A 397 34.54 0.18 -4.08
C LEU A 397 33.81 0.77 -5.28
N GLU A 398 32.49 0.74 -5.23
CA GLU A 398 31.62 1.24 -6.28
C GLU A 398 30.69 2.31 -5.72
N ILE A 399 30.56 3.40 -6.47
CA ILE A 399 29.57 4.45 -6.22
C ILE A 399 28.76 4.59 -7.50
N ASP A 400 27.45 4.44 -7.36
CA ASP A 400 26.54 4.52 -8.49
C ASP A 400 25.27 5.28 -8.17
N GLY A 401 24.64 5.80 -9.20
CA GLY A 401 23.33 6.44 -9.13
C GLY A 401 22.34 5.76 -10.07
N PHE A 402 21.06 5.87 -9.74
CA PHE A 402 19.99 5.43 -10.61
C PHE A 402 18.85 6.45 -10.66
N ALA A 403 18.23 6.55 -11.84
CA ALA A 403 17.11 7.42 -12.08
C ALA A 403 16.06 6.71 -12.96
N PRO A 404 14.77 6.98 -12.75
CA PRO A 404 13.72 6.35 -13.53
C PRO A 404 13.48 7.11 -14.83
N ILE A 405 13.40 6.35 -15.92
CA ILE A 405 12.97 6.84 -17.24
C ILE A 405 11.44 6.77 -17.34
N PHE A 406 10.87 5.63 -16.96
CA PHE A 406 9.44 5.39 -17.03
C PHE A 406 9.01 4.49 -15.87
N ILE A 407 7.91 4.84 -15.21
CA ILE A 407 7.31 4.05 -14.14
C ILE A 407 5.81 4.14 -14.26
N ARG A 408 5.14 3.01 -13.99
CA ARG A 408 3.71 2.95 -13.79
C ARG A 408 3.39 2.15 -12.53
N ASN A 409 2.45 2.69 -11.72
CA ASN A 409 1.91 2.06 -10.51
C ASN A 409 2.97 1.65 -9.46
N GLN A 410 4.07 2.42 -9.39
CA GLN A 410 5.16 2.21 -8.44
C GLN A 410 5.81 3.56 -8.11
N TYR A 411 6.53 3.62 -6.99
CA TYR A 411 7.23 4.82 -6.56
C TYR A 411 8.33 5.24 -7.54
N ARG A 412 8.38 6.55 -7.81
CA ARG A 412 9.47 7.18 -8.58
C ARG A 412 10.69 7.43 -7.72
N LEU A 413 11.54 6.42 -7.65
CA LEU A 413 12.75 6.43 -6.82
C LEU A 413 13.95 7.04 -7.56
N TYR A 414 14.70 7.87 -6.85
CA TYR A 414 16.05 8.30 -7.21
C TYR A 414 16.97 7.87 -6.08
N GLY A 415 18.21 7.51 -6.39
CA GLY A 415 19.11 7.11 -5.33
C GLY A 415 20.55 7.01 -5.77
N VAL A 416 21.38 6.93 -4.74
CA VAL A 416 22.81 6.67 -4.81
C VAL A 416 23.08 5.42 -3.99
N ARG A 417 24.02 4.61 -4.45
CA ARG A 417 24.45 3.40 -3.74
C ARG A 417 25.96 3.44 -3.60
N VAL A 418 26.42 2.96 -2.44
CA VAL A 418 27.82 2.68 -2.18
C VAL A 418 27.93 1.18 -1.95
N ILE A 419 28.75 0.52 -2.76
CA ILE A 419 28.91 -0.94 -2.71
C ILE A 419 30.37 -1.21 -2.40
N PHE A 420 30.59 -1.99 -1.35
CA PHE A 420 31.90 -2.50 -0.98
C PHE A 420 31.90 -4.02 -1.14
N THR A 421 32.79 -4.53 -1.98
CA THR A 421 32.93 -5.97 -2.23
C THR A 421 34.32 -6.40 -1.81
N THR A 422 34.43 -7.47 -1.03
CA THR A 422 35.73 -8.07 -0.67
C THR A 422 35.73 -9.57 -0.94
N TYR A 423 36.91 -10.12 -1.15
CA TYR A 423 37.11 -11.51 -1.54
C TYR A 423 37.94 -12.22 -0.47
N LEU A 424 37.36 -13.28 0.12
CA LEU A 424 38.03 -14.13 1.09
C LEU A 424 38.26 -15.50 0.46
N GLN A 425 39.51 -15.94 0.45
CA GLN A 425 39.89 -17.28 0.02
C GLN A 425 40.41 -18.03 1.25
N ASN A 426 39.74 -19.12 1.61
CA ASN A 426 40.24 -20.06 2.62
C ASN A 426 40.80 -21.28 1.88
N TRP A 427 42.03 -21.69 2.23
CA TRP A 427 42.77 -22.77 1.57
C TRP A 427 42.56 -24.10 2.29
#